data_AF-A0A2M8RFM7-F1
#
_entry.id   AF-A0A2M8RFM7-F1
#
_cell.length_a   1.000
_cell.length_b   1.000
_cell.length_c   1.000
_cell.angle_alpha   90.00
_cell.angle_beta   90.00
_cell.angle_gamma   90.00
#
_symmetry.space_group_name_H-M   'P 1'
#
loop_
_entity.id
_entity.type
_entity.pdbx_description
1 polymer ?
#
loop_
_entity_poly.entity_id
_entity_poly.type
_entity_poly.pdbx_seq_one_letter_code
_entity_poly.pdbx_strand_id
1 'polypeptide(L)'
;MLGQKSETGSETVGAKLAGAIEVLAALETEQADLALAAVQRQFGAAEKLTAHRAKVAAAKTAVEELQAAQVRAQELERMGASARVIELRNSDVDDLLVGISAIDCCEGCSANECVIGPGVGRCCHPNKGGLPVAFTNDETLRRFQQAARAEIVALERGDVDDEDDSEEEIA
;
A
#
# COMPACT_ATOMS: atom_id res chain seq x y z
N MET A 1 9.64 -13.71 16.24
CA MET A 1 9.69 -14.19 14.83
C MET A 1 9.43 -12.98 13.96
N LEU A 2 10.40 -12.57 13.13
CA LEU A 2 10.23 -11.42 12.24
C LEU A 2 9.27 -11.83 11.11
N GLY A 3 8.09 -11.21 11.07
CA GLY A 3 7.06 -11.50 10.08
C GLY A 3 7.59 -11.31 8.67
N GLN A 4 7.50 -12.35 7.85
CA GLN A 4 7.76 -12.23 6.41
C GLN A 4 6.72 -11.27 5.84
N LYS A 5 7.17 -10.09 5.41
CA LYS A 5 6.35 -9.17 4.62
C LYS A 5 5.88 -9.95 3.38
N SER A 6 4.57 -10.12 3.24
CA SER A 6 4.00 -10.66 2.01
C SER A 6 4.28 -9.68 0.89
N GLU A 7 5.15 -10.05 -0.05
CA GLU A 7 5.43 -9.23 -1.23
C GLU A 7 4.15 -9.02 -2.03
N THR A 8 3.87 -7.77 -2.43
CA THR A 8 2.69 -7.48 -3.25
C THR A 8 2.90 -7.92 -4.70
N GLY A 9 1.80 -8.03 -5.45
CA GLY A 9 1.87 -8.35 -6.88
C GLY A 9 2.67 -7.32 -7.66
N SER A 10 2.53 -6.03 -7.31
CA SER A 10 3.28 -4.93 -7.91
C SER A 10 4.78 -4.98 -7.56
N GLU A 11 5.13 -5.30 -6.31
CA GLU A 11 6.53 -5.46 -5.89
C GLU A 11 7.23 -6.58 -6.68
N THR A 12 6.55 -7.72 -6.82
CA THR A 12 7.07 -8.87 -7.59
C THR A 12 7.30 -8.52 -9.05
N VAL A 13 6.36 -7.82 -9.70
CA VAL A 13 6.49 -7.40 -11.10
C VAL A 13 7.57 -6.33 -11.25
N GLY A 14 7.67 -5.40 -10.29
CA GLY A 14 8.71 -4.37 -10.27
C GLY A 14 10.13 -4.95 -10.21
N ALA A 15 10.36 -5.96 -9.37
CA ALA A 15 11.65 -6.65 -9.30
C ALA A 15 12.03 -7.33 -10.63
N LYS A 16 11.05 -7.97 -11.29
CA LYS A 16 11.26 -8.58 -12.61
C LYS A 16 11.56 -7.55 -13.69
N LEU A 17 10.86 -6.42 -13.68
CA LEU A 17 11.11 -5.32 -14.62
C LEU A 17 12.54 -4.76 -14.45
N ALA A 18 12.99 -4.54 -13.21
CA ALA A 18 14.35 -4.07 -12.94
C ALA A 18 15.40 -5.03 -13.52
N GLY A 19 15.26 -6.33 -13.28
CA GLY A 19 16.15 -7.34 -13.86
C GLY A 19 16.10 -7.38 -15.40
N ALA A 20 14.93 -7.21 -16.01
CA ALA A 20 14.80 -7.18 -17.47
C ALA A 20 15.49 -5.94 -18.09
N ILE A 21 15.43 -4.79 -17.42
CA ILE A 21 16.13 -3.57 -17.84
C ILE A 21 17.65 -3.75 -17.77
N GLU A 22 18.16 -4.36 -16.71
CA GLU A 22 19.59 -4.67 -16.57
C GLU A 22 20.08 -5.60 -17.69
N VAL A 23 19.32 -6.65 -18.00
CA VAL A 23 19.62 -7.57 -19.10
C VAL A 23 19.62 -6.84 -20.44
N LEU A 24 18.64 -5.98 -20.70
CA LEU A 24 18.59 -5.19 -21.93
C LEU A 24 19.82 -4.28 -22.06
N ALA A 25 20.19 -3.57 -21.00
CA ALA A 25 21.36 -2.69 -20.99
C ALA A 25 22.67 -3.45 -21.25
N ALA A 26 22.82 -4.65 -20.69
CA ALA A 26 23.97 -5.52 -20.95
C ALA A 26 24.03 -5.93 -22.43
N LEU A 27 22.91 -6.38 -22.99
CA LEU A 27 22.83 -6.76 -24.41
C LEU A 27 23.12 -5.58 -25.35
N GLU A 28 22.61 -4.38 -25.05
CA GLU A 28 22.87 -3.18 -25.86
C GLU A 28 24.35 -2.77 -25.82
N THR A 29 25.02 -2.95 -24.68
CA THR A 29 26.46 -2.71 -24.53
C THR A 29 27.29 -3.64 -25.41
N GLU A 30 27.00 -4.95 -25.38
CA GLU A 30 27.70 -5.97 -26.20
C GLU A 30 27.52 -5.77 -27.71
N GLN A 31 26.43 -5.10 -28.13
CA GLN A 31 26.11 -4.92 -29.54
C GLN A 31 27.16 -4.09 -30.29
N ALA A 32 27.81 -3.12 -29.62
CA ALA A 32 28.83 -2.27 -30.23
C ALA A 32 30.07 -3.07 -30.66
N ASP A 33 30.53 -3.98 -29.79
CA ASP A 33 31.71 -4.83 -30.05
C ASP A 33 31.44 -5.80 -31.19
N LEU A 34 30.25 -6.40 -31.22
CA LEU A 34 29.82 -7.28 -32.32
C LEU A 34 29.67 -6.52 -33.64
N ALA A 35 29.20 -5.27 -33.61
CA ALA A 35 29.12 -4.42 -34.78
C ALA A 35 30.52 -4.10 -35.34
N LEU A 36 31.47 -3.78 -34.46
CA LEU A 36 32.86 -3.55 -34.85
C LEU A 36 33.49 -4.80 -35.48
N ALA A 37 33.32 -5.98 -34.86
CA ALA A 37 33.80 -7.25 -35.40
C ALA A 37 33.24 -7.56 -36.79
N ALA A 38 31.96 -7.25 -37.03
CA ALA A 38 31.32 -7.42 -38.32
C ALA A 38 31.89 -6.48 -39.40
N VAL A 39 32.12 -5.20 -39.05
CA VAL A 39 32.76 -4.22 -39.95
C VAL A 39 34.20 -4.64 -40.31
N GLN A 40 34.93 -5.21 -39.35
CA GLN A 40 36.26 -5.78 -39.54
C GLN A 40 36.27 -7.09 -40.35
N ARG A 41 35.11 -7.59 -40.78
CA ARG A 41 34.94 -8.84 -41.54
C ARG A 41 35.52 -10.06 -40.82
N GLN A 42 35.48 -10.08 -39.49
CA GLN A 42 35.86 -11.27 -38.73
C GLN A 42 34.91 -12.43 -39.09
N PHE A 43 35.46 -13.63 -39.22
CA PHE A 43 34.69 -14.81 -39.63
C PHE A 43 33.50 -15.07 -38.68
N GLY A 44 32.30 -15.18 -39.24
CA GLY A 44 31.06 -15.40 -38.48
C GLY A 44 30.52 -14.20 -37.69
N ALA A 45 31.18 -13.03 -37.72
CA ALA A 45 30.76 -11.88 -36.91
C ALA A 45 29.41 -11.28 -37.36
N ALA A 46 29.12 -11.26 -38.66
CA ALA A 46 27.84 -10.77 -39.19
C ALA A 46 26.65 -11.63 -38.73
N GLU A 47 26.84 -12.95 -38.67
CA GLU A 47 25.83 -13.89 -38.17
C GLU A 47 25.61 -13.72 -36.67
N LYS A 48 26.70 -13.62 -35.89
CA LYS A 48 26.63 -13.33 -34.45
C LYS A 48 25.92 -12.01 -34.16
N LEU A 49 26.23 -10.95 -34.90
CA LEU A 49 25.56 -9.65 -34.74
C LEU A 49 24.06 -9.73 -35.04
N THR A 50 23.67 -10.49 -36.05
CA THR A 50 22.26 -10.70 -36.41
C THR A 50 21.51 -11.44 -35.30
N ALA A 51 22.09 -12.54 -34.81
CA ALA A 51 21.55 -13.29 -33.69
C ALA A 51 21.45 -12.44 -32.42
N HIS A 52 22.44 -11.58 -32.16
CA HIS A 52 22.43 -10.67 -31.01
C HIS A 52 21.34 -9.61 -31.10
N ARG A 53 21.14 -9.01 -32.28
CA ARG A 53 20.04 -8.05 -32.50
C ARG A 53 18.67 -8.67 -32.25
N ALA A 54 18.50 -9.95 -32.59
CA ALA A 54 17.26 -10.67 -32.27
C ALA A 54 17.05 -10.80 -30.75
N LYS A 55 18.12 -11.05 -29.97
CA LYS A 55 18.05 -11.06 -28.50
C LYS A 55 17.67 -9.70 -27.93
N VAL A 56 18.28 -8.62 -28.43
CA VAL A 56 17.95 -7.25 -28.02
C VAL A 56 16.48 -6.94 -28.33
N ALA A 57 15.98 -7.31 -29.51
CA ALA A 57 14.58 -7.12 -29.87
C ALA A 57 13.64 -7.87 -28.91
N ALA A 58 13.94 -9.14 -28.61
CA ALA A 58 13.16 -9.94 -27.66
C ALA A 58 13.19 -9.35 -26.23
N ALA A 59 14.36 -8.86 -25.77
CA ALA A 59 14.50 -8.22 -24.48
C ALA A 59 13.70 -6.92 -24.38
N LYS A 60 13.64 -6.12 -25.45
CA LYS A 60 12.79 -4.91 -25.51
C LYS A 60 11.31 -5.25 -25.36
N THR A 61 10.82 -6.25 -26.09
CA THR A 61 9.44 -6.73 -25.95
C THR A 61 9.15 -7.20 -24.52
N ALA A 62 10.06 -7.94 -23.89
CA ALA A 62 9.89 -8.38 -22.51
C ALA A 62 9.82 -7.20 -21.51
N VAL A 63 10.63 -6.15 -21.71
CA VAL A 63 10.57 -4.93 -20.89
C VAL A 63 9.23 -4.21 -21.08
N GLU A 64 8.74 -4.05 -22.31
CA GLU A 64 7.45 -3.42 -22.59
C GLU A 64 6.28 -4.19 -21.96
N GLU A 65 6.27 -5.51 -22.06
CA GLU A 65 5.27 -6.37 -21.43
C GLU A 65 5.29 -6.27 -19.90
N LEU A 66 6.48 -6.25 -19.29
CA LEU A 66 6.64 -6.09 -17.84
C LEU A 66 6.24 -4.70 -17.35
N GLN A 67 6.49 -3.64 -18.12
CA GLN A 67 6.01 -2.29 -17.82
C GLN A 67 4.48 -2.25 -17.83
N ALA A 68 3.84 -2.83 -18.85
CA ALA A 68 2.38 -2.92 -18.92
C ALA A 68 1.80 -3.73 -17.75
N ALA A 69 2.45 -4.83 -17.38
CA ALA A 69 2.07 -5.64 -16.23
C ALA A 69 2.20 -4.86 -14.91
N GLN A 70 3.24 -4.04 -14.75
CA GLN A 70 3.46 -3.25 -13.55
C GLN A 70 2.34 -2.22 -13.34
N VAL A 71 1.98 -1.49 -14.40
CA VAL A 71 0.89 -0.52 -14.36
C VAL A 71 -0.43 -1.19 -13.96
N ARG A 72 -0.72 -2.36 -14.55
CA ARG A 72 -1.94 -3.11 -14.23
C ARG A 72 -1.94 -3.64 -12.79
N ALA A 73 -0.80 -4.10 -12.28
CA ALA A 73 -0.68 -4.55 -10.90
C ALA A 73 -0.94 -3.40 -9.91
N GLN A 74 -0.37 -2.22 -10.15
CA GLN A 74 -0.60 -1.03 -9.32
C GLN A 74 -2.06 -0.59 -9.33
N GLU A 75 -2.71 -0.65 -10.50
CA GLU A 75 -4.12 -0.30 -10.61
C GLU A 75 -5.02 -1.26 -9.81
N LEU A 76 -4.77 -2.57 -9.92
CA LEU A 76 -5.50 -3.58 -9.15
C LEU A 76 -5.31 -3.42 -7.65
N GLU A 77 -4.08 -3.12 -7.20
CA GLU A 77 -3.80 -2.85 -5.79
C GLU A 77 -4.54 -1.60 -5.30
N ARG A 78 -4.55 -0.52 -6.09
CA ARG A 78 -5.30 0.70 -5.76
C ARG A 78 -6.81 0.44 -5.67
N MET A 79 -7.35 -0.34 -6.61
CA MET A 79 -8.76 -0.74 -6.59
C MET A 79 -9.08 -1.61 -5.37
N GLY A 80 -8.24 -2.58 -5.05
CA GLY A 80 -8.39 -3.44 -3.87
C GLY A 80 -8.33 -2.65 -2.57
N ALA A 81 -7.39 -1.72 -2.44
CA ALA A 81 -7.31 -0.82 -1.29
C ALA A 81 -8.57 0.03 -1.15
N SER A 82 -9.08 0.58 -2.25
CA SER A 82 -10.29 1.41 -2.25
C SER A 82 -11.54 0.59 -1.88
N ALA A 83 -11.68 -0.62 -2.44
CA ALA A 83 -12.78 -1.53 -2.12
C ALA A 83 -12.78 -1.91 -0.64
N ARG A 84 -11.59 -2.22 -0.09
CA ARG A 84 -11.42 -2.51 1.33
C ARG A 84 -11.82 -1.33 2.22
N VAL A 85 -11.47 -0.10 1.86
CA VAL A 85 -11.90 1.10 2.61
C VAL A 85 -13.42 1.25 2.60
N ILE A 86 -14.08 0.99 1.47
CA ILE A 86 -15.56 1.04 1.38
C ILE A 86 -16.20 -0.04 2.24
N GLU A 87 -15.67 -1.27 2.19
CA GLU A 87 -16.13 -2.38 3.03
C GLU A 87 -16.02 -2.03 4.52
N LEU A 88 -14.85 -1.54 4.95
CA LEU A 88 -14.63 -1.13 6.34
C LEU A 88 -15.55 0.01 6.78
N ARG A 89 -15.85 0.98 5.91
CA ARG A 89 -16.80 2.07 6.21
C ARG A 89 -18.25 1.61 6.38
N ASN A 90 -18.60 0.49 5.76
CA ASN A 90 -19.95 -0.08 5.83
C ASN A 90 -20.06 -1.19 6.90
N SER A 91 -18.97 -1.48 7.61
CA SER A 91 -18.94 -2.47 8.69
C SER A 91 -19.27 -1.82 10.02
N ASP A 92 -19.84 -2.60 10.95
CA ASP A 92 -20.02 -2.15 12.34
C ASP A 92 -18.65 -2.02 13.02
N VAL A 93 -18.45 -0.95 13.77
CA VAL A 93 -17.21 -0.69 14.49
C VAL A 93 -16.97 -1.77 15.55
N ASP A 94 -18.03 -2.26 16.20
CA ASP A 94 -17.90 -3.30 17.22
C ASP A 94 -17.37 -4.61 16.62
N ASP A 95 -17.85 -4.97 15.43
CA ASP A 95 -17.37 -6.15 14.68
C ASP A 95 -15.91 -6.00 14.24
N LEU A 96 -15.48 -4.78 13.89
CA LEU A 96 -14.08 -4.49 13.50
C LEU A 96 -13.11 -4.51 14.70
N LEU A 97 -13.62 -4.28 15.92
CA LEU A 97 -12.84 -4.27 17.15
C LEU A 97 -12.76 -5.65 17.81
N VAL A 98 -13.63 -6.59 17.43
CA VAL A 98 -13.60 -7.95 17.99
C VAL A 98 -12.27 -8.65 17.66
N GLY A 99 -11.51 -8.97 18.70
CA GLY A 99 -10.27 -9.76 18.59
C GLY A 99 -9.04 -8.97 18.16
N ILE A 100 -9.12 -7.65 17.96
CA ILE A 100 -7.94 -6.82 17.72
C ILE A 100 -7.20 -6.56 19.03
N SER A 101 -5.91 -6.89 19.10
CA SER A 101 -5.10 -6.51 20.27
C SER A 101 -4.64 -5.04 20.18
N ALA A 102 -4.25 -4.46 21.31
CA ALA A 102 -3.64 -3.13 21.35
C ALA A 102 -2.36 -3.04 20.48
N ILE A 103 -1.65 -4.17 20.32
CA ILE A 103 -0.47 -4.28 19.46
C ILE A 103 -0.89 -4.23 17.99
N ASP A 104 -1.90 -5.02 17.60
CA ASP A 104 -2.40 -5.07 16.22
C ASP A 104 -2.96 -3.71 15.76
N CYS A 105 -3.65 -3.00 16.67
CA CYS A 105 -4.10 -1.63 16.45
C CYS A 105 -2.92 -0.67 16.19
N CYS A 106 -1.82 -0.82 16.94
CA CYS A 106 -0.64 0.02 16.79
C CYS A 106 0.16 -0.27 15.51
N GLU A 107 0.25 -1.53 15.09
CA GLU A 107 0.97 -1.95 13.89
C GLU A 107 0.20 -1.64 12.59
N GLY A 108 -1.14 -1.75 12.61
CA GLY A 108 -1.99 -1.44 11.46
C GLY A 108 -2.04 0.05 11.08
N CYS A 109 -1.81 0.94 12.05
CA CYS A 109 -2.06 2.38 11.94
C CYS A 109 -1.14 3.14 10.97
N SER A 110 0.04 2.61 10.64
CA SER A 110 1.00 3.25 9.72
C SER A 110 1.01 2.65 8.31
N ALA A 111 0.47 1.45 8.12
CA ALA A 111 0.53 0.72 6.86
C ALA A 111 -0.82 0.66 6.13
N ASN A 112 -1.95 0.70 6.86
CA ASN A 112 -3.27 0.41 6.33
C ASN A 112 -4.36 1.40 6.75
N GLU A 113 -3.99 2.60 7.22
CA GLU A 113 -4.92 3.61 7.78
C GLU A 113 -5.54 3.16 9.11
N CYS A 114 -6.28 4.04 9.78
CA CYS A 114 -6.86 3.74 11.10
C CYS A 114 -7.98 2.70 11.02
N VAL A 115 -7.93 1.66 11.86
CA VAL A 115 -9.00 0.62 11.90
C VAL A 115 -10.37 1.18 12.35
N ILE A 116 -10.35 2.24 13.17
CA ILE A 116 -11.56 2.94 13.66
C ILE A 116 -11.99 4.06 12.69
N GLY A 117 -11.12 4.44 11.75
CA GLY A 117 -11.36 5.52 10.78
C GLY A 117 -10.80 5.15 9.40
N PRO A 118 -11.38 4.14 8.71
CA PRO A 118 -10.88 3.66 7.42
C PRO A 118 -10.89 4.78 6.36
N GLY A 119 -9.79 4.93 5.62
CA GLY A 119 -9.58 6.06 4.70
C GLY A 119 -8.93 7.29 5.34
N VAL A 120 -8.75 7.30 6.66
CA VAL A 120 -8.05 8.38 7.37
C VAL A 120 -6.60 7.92 7.58
N GLY A 121 -5.67 8.48 6.82
CA GLY A 121 -4.22 8.21 6.92
C GLY A 121 -3.57 8.67 8.24
N ARG A 122 -4.32 8.64 9.36
CA ARG A 122 -3.94 9.07 10.70
C ARG A 122 -4.70 8.26 11.74
N CYS A 123 -4.08 8.07 12.90
CA CYS A 123 -4.67 7.42 14.06
C CYS A 123 -5.89 8.18 14.61
N CYS A 124 -7.03 7.51 14.72
CA CYS A 124 -8.23 8.03 15.40
C CYS A 124 -8.33 7.58 16.88
N HIS A 125 -7.38 6.78 17.37
CA HIS A 125 -7.40 6.33 18.76
C HIS A 125 -7.22 7.51 19.74
N PRO A 126 -8.17 7.78 20.64
CA PRO A 126 -8.16 8.98 21.49
C PRO A 126 -6.93 9.09 22.40
N ASN A 127 -6.41 7.96 22.85
CA ASN A 127 -5.25 7.87 23.77
C ASN A 127 -3.88 7.94 23.07
N LYS A 128 -3.83 7.98 21.73
CA LYS A 128 -2.60 8.08 20.92
C LYS A 128 -2.57 9.35 20.05
N GLY A 129 -3.43 10.32 20.39
CA GLY A 129 -3.75 11.52 19.61
C GLY A 129 -2.69 12.62 19.66
N GLY A 130 -1.53 12.40 19.05
CA GLY A 130 -0.68 13.50 18.59
C GLY A 130 -1.10 13.91 17.18
N LEU A 131 -1.78 15.05 17.01
CA LEU A 131 -1.88 15.68 15.68
C LEU A 131 -0.45 15.94 15.19
N PRO A 132 -0.05 15.45 14.00
CA PRO A 132 1.24 15.84 13.43
C PRO A 132 1.31 17.36 13.32
N VAL A 133 2.48 17.96 13.55
CA VAL A 133 2.66 19.43 13.72
C VAL A 133 1.98 20.26 12.62
N ALA A 134 1.98 19.77 11.37
CA ALA A 134 1.33 20.44 10.25
C ALA A 134 -0.20 20.59 10.37
N PHE A 135 -0.84 19.81 11.24
CA PHE A 135 -2.30 19.76 11.46
C PHE A 135 -2.70 20.22 12.86
N THR A 136 -1.75 20.69 13.67
CA THR A 136 -2.02 21.21 15.01
C THR A 136 -2.91 22.46 14.98
N ASN A 137 -2.98 23.15 13.84
CA ASN A 137 -3.85 24.32 13.64
C ASN A 137 -5.15 24.00 12.89
N ASP A 138 -5.42 22.75 12.54
CA ASP A 138 -6.67 22.35 11.87
C ASP A 138 -7.81 22.26 12.90
N GLU A 139 -8.73 23.21 12.83
CA GLU A 139 -9.83 23.37 13.79
C GLU A 139 -10.81 22.19 13.77
N THR A 140 -11.07 21.59 12.60
CA THR A 140 -11.97 20.45 12.48
C THR A 140 -11.39 19.25 13.19
N LEU A 141 -10.12 18.95 12.94
CA LEU A 141 -9.43 17.82 13.58
C LEU A 141 -9.28 18.02 15.10
N ARG A 142 -9.06 19.25 15.54
CA ARG A 142 -9.04 19.58 16.98
C ARG A 142 -10.39 19.35 17.65
N ARG A 143 -11.50 19.74 17.02
CA ARG A 143 -12.86 19.52 17.56
C ARG A 143 -13.19 18.04 17.68
N PHE A 144 -12.85 17.23 16.67
CA PHE A 144 -13.01 15.78 16.75
C PHE A 144 -12.19 15.16 17.88
N GLN A 145 -10.93 15.58 18.05
CA GLN A 145 -10.11 15.10 19.17
C GLN A 145 -10.61 15.55 20.54
N GLN A 146 -11.15 16.78 20.64
CA GLN A 146 -11.71 17.30 21.87
C GLN A 146 -13.01 16.58 22.25
N ALA A 147 -13.89 16.31 21.28
CA ALA A 147 -15.12 15.55 21.49
C ALA A 147 -14.82 14.13 21.98
N ALA A 148 -13.92 13.42 21.29
CA ALA A 148 -13.52 12.06 21.68
C ALA A 148 -12.86 12.01 23.07
N ARG A 149 -12.10 13.05 23.46
CA ARG A 149 -11.54 13.15 24.82
C ARG A 149 -12.60 13.45 25.88
N ALA A 150 -13.58 14.30 25.57
CA ALA A 150 -14.65 14.63 26.49
C ALA A 150 -15.52 13.41 26.82
N GLU A 151 -15.81 12.59 25.81
CA GLU A 151 -16.56 11.35 25.96
C GLU A 151 -15.82 10.31 26.84
N ILE A 152 -14.51 10.16 26.65
CA ILE A 152 -13.69 9.31 27.53
C ILE A 152 -13.71 9.81 28.97
N VAL A 153 -13.58 11.11 29.18
CA VAL A 153 -13.63 11.68 30.53
C VAL A 153 -15.00 11.49 31.18
N ALA A 154 -16.09 11.56 30.40
CA ALA A 154 -17.44 11.27 30.89
C ALA A 154 -17.61 9.80 31.29
N LEU A 155 -17.12 8.88 30.45
CA LEU A 155 -17.10 7.43 30.73
C LEU A 155 -16.26 7.10 31.97
N GLU A 156 -15.09 7.72 32.13
CA GLU A 156 -14.21 7.51 33.31
C GLU A 156 -14.79 8.11 34.60
N ARG A 157 -15.68 9.10 34.50
CA ARG A 157 -16.39 9.69 35.64
C ARG A 157 -17.64 8.93 36.04
N GLY A 158 -18.12 8.02 35.20
CA GLY A 158 -19.40 7.33 35.40
C GLY A 158 -20.60 8.26 35.13
N ASP A 159 -20.42 9.32 34.34
CA ASP A 159 -21.46 10.28 33.98
C ASP A 159 -22.34 9.78 32.81
N VAL A 160 -22.48 8.46 32.64
CA VAL A 160 -23.44 7.90 31.68
C VAL A 160 -24.80 8.00 32.35
N ASP A 161 -25.67 8.87 31.82
CA ASP A 161 -27.08 8.87 32.16
C ASP A 161 -27.64 7.48 31.80
N ASP A 162 -27.68 6.58 32.78
CA ASP A 162 -28.55 5.41 32.76
C ASP A 162 -29.97 5.99 32.73
N GLU A 163 -30.53 6.20 31.54
CA GLU A 163 -31.97 6.41 31.37
C GLU A 163 -32.67 5.16 31.93
N ASP A 164 -33.06 5.27 33.20
CA ASP A 164 -33.83 4.30 33.96
C ASP A 164 -35.19 4.12 33.29
N ASP A 165 -35.27 3.14 32.38
CA ASP A 165 -36.49 2.58 31.79
C ASP A 165 -37.31 1.83 32.88
N SER A 166 -37.62 2.49 33.99
CA SER A 166 -38.51 1.94 35.01
C SER A 166 -39.95 1.97 34.48
N GLU A 167 -40.41 0.80 34.07
CA GLU A 167 -41.75 0.42 33.64
C GLU A 167 -42.87 1.17 34.42
N GLU A 168 -43.63 2.01 33.73
CA GLU A 168 -44.87 2.58 34.25
C GLU A 168 -45.96 1.50 34.24
N GLU A 169 -46.13 0.86 35.40
CA GLU A 169 -47.17 -0.13 35.71
C GLU A 169 -48.57 0.52 35.54
N ILE A 170 -49.25 0.19 34.44
CA ILE A 170 -50.63 0.62 34.18
C ILE A 170 -51.56 -0.27 35.03
N ALA A 171 -52.10 0.32 36.10
CA ALA A 171 -53.22 -0.23 36.89
C ALA A 171 -54.58 0.27 36.37
#